data_AF-A0A932GPE7-F1
#
_entry.id   AF-A0A932GPE7-F1
#
_cell.length_a   1.000
_cell.length_b   1.000
_cell.length_c   1.000
_cell.angle_alpha   90.00
_cell.angle_beta   90.00
_cell.angle_gamma   90.00
#
_symmetry.space_group_name_H-M   'P 1'
#
loop_
_entity.id
_entity.type
_entity.pdbx_description
1 polymer ?
#
loop_
_entity_poly.entity_id
_entity_poly.type
_entity_poly.pdbx_seq_one_letter_code
_entity_poly.pdbx_strand_id
1 'polypeptide(L)'
;MNEGLKSARDLAMERTEKLHQEEKEHYTPLTAEQKERVAEIEREYKAKIAEKEVMLEAKIKQILLQGSPGEAMGAIAALKAQFEKEKHSLIEERERQILAIRQPNP
;
A
#
# COMPACT_ATOMS: atom_id res chain seq x y z
N MET A 1 4.87 16.53 53.77
CA MET A 1 5.26 16.12 52.40
C MET A 1 4.01 15.52 51.78
N ASN A 2 3.21 16.33 51.08
CA ASN A 2 1.96 15.87 50.49
C ASN A 2 2.24 15.69 48.99
N GLU A 3 2.57 14.47 48.59
CA GLU A 3 2.63 14.10 47.17
C GLU A 3 1.19 14.20 46.66
N GLY A 4 0.89 15.36 46.06
CA GLY A 4 -0.44 15.73 45.62
C GLY A 4 -1.01 14.70 44.67
N LEU A 5 -2.15 14.12 45.06
CA LEU A 5 -3.01 13.30 44.21
C LEU A 5 -3.21 14.01 42.87
N LYS A 6 -2.52 13.54 41.83
CA LYS A 6 -2.74 14.02 40.45
C LYS A 6 -4.22 13.81 40.12
N SER A 7 -4.89 14.85 39.64
CA SER A 7 -6.30 14.76 39.29
C SER A 7 -6.49 13.75 38.16
N ALA A 8 -7.65 13.09 38.10
CA ALA A 8 -7.98 12.16 37.01
C ALA A 8 -7.79 12.80 35.62
N ARG A 9 -7.95 14.13 35.53
CA ARG A 9 -7.68 14.94 34.34
C ARG A 9 -6.19 14.99 33.99
N ASP A 10 -5.32 15.18 34.99
CA ASP A 10 -3.86 15.24 34.78
C ASP A 10 -3.32 13.88 34.36
N LEU A 11 -3.86 12.79 34.94
CA LEU A 11 -3.57 11.43 34.51
C LEU A 11 -4.06 11.14 33.09
N ALA A 12 -5.20 11.68 32.67
CA ALA A 12 -5.70 11.55 31.30
C ALA A 12 -4.79 12.31 30.31
N MET A 13 -4.38 13.53 30.64
CA MET A 13 -3.45 14.31 29.80
C MET A 13 -2.08 13.63 29.68
N GLU A 14 -1.52 13.13 30.78
CA GLU A 14 -0.23 12.41 30.78
C GLU A 14 -0.29 11.14 29.91
N ARG A 15 -1.42 10.40 29.96
CA ARG A 15 -1.64 9.25 29.07
C ARG A 15 -1.74 9.65 27.60
N THR A 16 -2.40 10.76 27.32
CA THR A 16 -2.56 11.27 25.95
C THR A 16 -1.23 11.76 25.37
N GLU A 17 -0.41 12.41 26.20
CA GLU A 17 0.94 12.85 25.82
C GLU A 17 1.90 11.69 25.58
N LYS A 18 1.84 10.63 26.40
CA LYS A 18 2.62 9.40 26.17
C LYS A 18 2.21 8.68 24.89
N LEU A 19 0.91 8.55 24.62
CA LEU A 19 0.42 7.99 23.36
C LEU A 19 0.89 8.80 22.15
N HIS A 20 0.82 10.14 22.21
CA HIS A 20 1.33 10.99 21.15
C HIS A 20 2.87 10.96 21.01
N GLN A 21 3.61 10.73 22.09
CA GLN A 21 5.06 10.57 22.05
C GLN A 21 5.45 9.22 21.46
N GLU A 22 4.79 8.13 21.85
CA GLU A 22 4.95 6.81 21.24
C GLU A 22 4.59 6.84 19.74
N GLU A 23 3.51 7.53 19.36
CA GLU A 23 3.14 7.74 17.95
C GLU A 23 4.16 8.59 17.18
N LYS A 24 4.77 9.59 17.83
CA LYS A 24 5.82 10.45 17.23
C LYS A 24 7.18 9.75 17.13
N GLU A 25 7.53 8.89 18.07
CA GLU A 25 8.77 8.11 18.04
C GLU A 25 8.77 7.10 16.88
N HIS A 26 7.59 6.66 16.43
CA HIS A 26 7.43 5.80 15.25
C HIS A 26 7.23 6.54 13.92
N TYR A 27 7.03 7.86 13.94
CA TYR A 27 6.90 8.70 12.74
C TYR A 27 8.07 9.67 12.64
N THR A 28 9.26 9.16 12.33
CA THR A 28 10.31 10.01 11.76
C THR A 28 9.76 10.64 10.48
N PRO A 29 9.60 11.98 10.42
CA PRO A 29 9.07 12.61 9.23
C PRO A 29 10.05 12.37 8.07
N LEU A 30 9.55 11.80 6.98
CA LEU A 30 10.36 11.53 5.79
C LEU A 30 11.03 12.82 5.29
N THR A 31 12.30 12.71 4.91
CA THR A 31 13.01 13.80 4.23
C THR A 31 12.34 14.14 2.91
N ALA A 32 12.60 15.34 2.37
CA ALA A 32 12.08 15.74 1.06
C ALA A 32 12.47 14.72 -0.03
N GLU A 33 13.72 14.24 0.00
CA GLU A 33 14.23 13.22 -0.91
C GLU A 33 13.52 11.86 -0.74
N GLN A 34 13.28 11.41 0.49
CA GLN A 34 12.53 10.18 0.75
C GLN A 34 11.08 10.28 0.23
N LYS A 35 10.43 11.44 0.41
CA LYS A 35 9.08 11.68 -0.11
C LYS A 35 9.04 11.65 -1.63
N GLU A 36 10.01 12.28 -2.29
CA GLU A 36 10.11 12.29 -3.75
C GLU A 36 10.31 10.88 -4.30
N ARG A 37 11.23 10.09 -3.71
CA ARG A 37 11.46 8.70 -4.10
C ARG A 37 10.24 7.81 -3.88
N VAL A 38 9.51 8.00 -2.79
CA VAL A 38 8.23 7.29 -2.55
C VAL A 38 7.21 7.64 -3.64
N ALA A 39 7.06 8.93 -3.95
CA ALA A 39 6.11 9.38 -4.99
C ALA A 39 6.48 8.85 -6.39
N GLU A 40 7.77 8.76 -6.70
CA GLU A 40 8.26 8.18 -7.95
C GLU A 40 7.90 6.69 -8.05
N ILE A 41 8.16 5.91 -7.01
CA ILE A 41 7.80 4.48 -6.95
C ILE A 41 6.29 4.28 -7.04
N GLU A 42 5.50 5.08 -6.33
CA GLU A 42 4.04 5.01 -6.42
C GLU A 42 3.55 5.26 -7.85
N ARG A 43 4.13 6.26 -8.53
CA ARG A 43 3.80 6.58 -9.93
C ARG A 43 4.20 5.45 -10.87
N GLU A 44 5.39 4.89 -10.71
CA GLU A 44 5.90 3.80 -11.54
C GLU A 44 5.02 2.55 -11.41
N TYR A 45 4.72 2.12 -10.18
CA TYR A 45 3.89 0.95 -9.93
C TYR A 45 2.44 1.17 -10.38
N LYS A 46 1.91 2.38 -10.23
CA LYS A 46 0.60 2.74 -10.78
C LYS A 46 0.57 2.61 -12.31
N ALA A 47 1.62 3.06 -12.99
CA ALA A 47 1.73 2.93 -14.45
C ALA A 47 1.82 1.46 -14.87
N LYS A 48 2.66 0.65 -14.20
CA LYS A 48 2.79 -0.79 -14.45
C LYS A 48 1.47 -1.55 -14.29
N ILE A 49 0.70 -1.23 -13.25
CA ILE A 49 -0.61 -1.85 -13.02
C ILE A 49 -1.58 -1.43 -14.13
N ALA A 50 -1.65 -0.15 -14.47
CA ALA A 50 -2.54 0.34 -15.52
C ALA A 50 -2.23 -0.28 -16.90
N GLU A 51 -0.96 -0.43 -17.25
CA GLU A 51 -0.54 -1.11 -18.48
C GLU A 51 -1.06 -2.55 -18.52
N LYS A 52 -0.87 -3.30 -17.42
CA LYS A 52 -1.38 -4.67 -17.31
C LYS A 52 -2.90 -4.75 -17.35
N GLU A 53 -3.62 -3.78 -16.77
CA GLU A 53 -5.09 -3.69 -16.84
C GLU A 53 -5.55 -3.51 -18.29
N VAL A 54 -4.92 -2.62 -19.04
CA VAL A 54 -5.22 -2.42 -20.47
C VAL A 54 -4.96 -3.69 -21.28
N MET A 55 -3.84 -4.39 -21.02
CA MET A 55 -3.53 -5.66 -21.68
C MET A 55 -4.55 -6.76 -21.33
N LEU A 56 -5.01 -6.82 -20.08
CA LEU A 56 -6.04 -7.76 -19.64
C LEU A 56 -7.35 -7.51 -20.40
N GLU A 57 -7.80 -6.26 -20.45
CA GLU A 57 -9.02 -5.89 -21.17
C GLU A 57 -8.94 -6.24 -22.65
N ALA A 58 -7.80 -5.99 -23.29
CA ALA A 58 -7.58 -6.35 -24.69
C ALA A 58 -7.69 -7.87 -24.91
N LYS A 59 -7.08 -8.68 -24.04
CA LYS A 59 -7.16 -10.14 -24.09
C LYS A 59 -8.60 -10.65 -23.85
N ILE A 60 -9.32 -10.07 -22.90
CA ILE A 60 -10.73 -10.42 -22.65
C ILE A 60 -11.58 -10.14 -23.89
N LYS A 61 -11.40 -8.97 -24.54
CA LYS A 61 -12.11 -8.62 -25.78
C LYS A 61 -11.81 -9.63 -26.89
N GLN A 62 -10.56 -10.06 -27.04
CA GLN A 62 -10.18 -11.09 -28.03
C GLN A 62 -10.85 -12.44 -27.75
N ILE A 63 -10.84 -12.89 -26.49
CA ILE A 63 -11.48 -14.15 -26.09
C ILE A 63 -13.00 -14.11 -26.39
N LEU A 64 -13.66 -13.00 -26.07
CA LEU A 64 -15.08 -12.81 -26.34
C LEU A 64 -15.41 -12.78 -27.85
N LEU A 65 -14.48 -12.33 -28.69
CA LEU A 65 -14.66 -12.28 -30.13
C LEU A 65 -14.44 -13.64 -30.81
N GLN A 66 -13.60 -14.50 -30.24
CA GLN A 66 -13.16 -15.75 -30.86
C GLN A 66 -13.84 -17.01 -30.29
N GLY A 67 -14.34 -16.98 -29.05
CA GLY A 67 -14.76 -18.16 -28.32
C GLY A 67 -16.27 -18.43 -28.32
N SER A 68 -16.63 -19.71 -28.12
CA SER A 68 -17.99 -20.08 -27.70
C SER A 68 -18.27 -19.56 -26.28
N PRO A 69 -19.49 -19.10 -25.96
CA PRO A 69 -19.78 -18.43 -24.68
C PRO A 69 -19.38 -19.20 -23.41
N GLY A 70 -19.44 -20.54 -23.44
CA GLY A 70 -19.08 -21.39 -22.31
C GLY A 70 -17.57 -21.47 -22.05
N GLU A 71 -16.75 -21.59 -23.09
CA GLU A 71 -15.29 -21.69 -22.97
C GLU A 71 -14.66 -20.32 -22.68
N ALA A 72 -15.25 -19.25 -23.23
CA ALA A 72 -14.81 -17.88 -23.01
C ALA A 72 -14.87 -17.47 -21.53
N MET A 73 -15.93 -17.85 -20.81
CA MET A 73 -16.06 -17.50 -19.39
C MET A 73 -14.98 -18.13 -18.51
N GLY A 74 -14.65 -19.40 -18.75
CA GLY A 74 -13.59 -20.10 -18.01
C GLY A 74 -12.21 -19.46 -18.24
N ALA A 75 -11.89 -19.16 -19.51
CA ALA A 75 -10.64 -18.50 -19.87
C ALA A 75 -10.53 -17.07 -19.28
N ILE A 76 -11.62 -16.29 -19.31
CA ILE A 76 -11.67 -14.95 -18.72
C ILE A 76 -11.48 -15.01 -17.19
N ALA A 77 -12.13 -15.97 -16.52
CA ALA A 77 -11.99 -16.14 -15.07
C ALA A 77 -10.55 -16.50 -14.68
N ALA A 78 -9.92 -17.43 -15.40
CA ALA A 78 -8.52 -17.80 -15.17
C ALA A 78 -7.58 -16.60 -15.41
N LEU A 79 -7.81 -15.83 -16.47
CA LEU A 79 -6.99 -14.67 -16.81
C LEU A 79 -7.12 -13.54 -15.77
N LYS A 80 -8.32 -13.28 -15.26
CA LYS A 80 -8.54 -12.34 -14.15
C LYS A 80 -7.86 -12.80 -12.86
N ALA A 81 -7.98 -14.09 -12.52
CA ALA A 81 -7.35 -14.64 -11.32
C ALA A 81 -5.81 -14.54 -11.39
N GLN A 82 -5.22 -14.75 -12.57
CA GLN A 82 -3.79 -14.53 -12.78
C GLN A 82 -3.42 -13.05 -12.59
N PHE A 83 -4.18 -12.15 -13.21
CA PHE A 83 -3.95 -10.71 -13.08
C PHE A 83 -4.02 -10.24 -11.63
N GLU A 84 -4.99 -10.69 -10.84
CA GLU A 84 -5.11 -10.32 -9.42
C GLU A 84 -3.88 -10.77 -8.60
N LYS A 85 -3.35 -11.97 -8.87
CA LYS A 85 -2.11 -12.44 -8.23
C LYS A 85 -0.92 -11.55 -8.59
N GLU A 86 -0.76 -11.24 -9.88
CA GLU A 86 0.32 -10.37 -10.34
C GLU A 86 0.21 -8.96 -9.76
N LYS A 87 -1.01 -8.41 -9.71
CA LYS A 87 -1.30 -7.11 -9.09
C LYS A 87 -0.94 -7.11 -7.62
N HIS A 88 -1.29 -8.17 -6.89
CA HIS A 88 -0.93 -8.30 -5.48
C HIS A 88 0.59 -8.32 -5.29
N SER A 89 1.32 -9.12 -6.07
CA SER A 89 2.79 -9.16 -6.01
C SER A 89 3.43 -7.79 -6.33
N LEU A 90 2.87 -7.04 -7.27
CA LEU A 90 3.34 -5.67 -7.57
C LEU A 90 3.08 -4.71 -6.40
N ILE A 91 1.94 -4.82 -5.74
CA ILE A 91 1.58 -4.00 -4.57
C ILE A 91 2.51 -4.31 -3.40
N GLU A 92 2.75 -5.58 -3.11
CA GLU A 92 3.68 -5.99 -2.06
C GLU A 92 5.11 -5.51 -2.35
N GLU A 93 5.56 -5.61 -3.60
CA GLU A 93 6.89 -5.15 -3.98
C GLU A 93 7.02 -3.63 -3.82
N ARG A 94 6.01 -2.87 -4.26
CA ARG A 94 5.94 -1.42 -4.01
C ARG A 94 6.04 -1.12 -2.52
N GLU A 95 5.29 -1.83 -1.68
CA GLU A 95 5.30 -1.63 -0.23
C GLU A 95 6.66 -1.97 0.38
N ARG A 96 7.31 -3.05 -0.04
CA ARG A 96 8.69 -3.38 0.37
C ARG A 96 9.66 -2.26 0.02
N GLN A 97 9.58 -1.69 -1.17
CA GLN A 97 10.47 -0.60 -1.60
C GLN A 97 10.19 0.70 -0.84
N ILE A 98 8.92 1.03 -0.62
CA ILE A 98 8.55 2.18 0.22
C ILE A 98 9.07 1.99 1.65
N LEU A 99 8.88 0.82 2.24
CA LEU A 99 9.41 0.51 3.57
C LEU A 99 10.93 0.62 3.64
N ALA A 100 11.65 0.14 2.62
CA ALA A 100 13.10 0.27 2.54
C ALA A 100 13.57 1.73 2.49
N ILE A 101 12.81 2.63 1.84
CA ILE A 101 13.12 4.07 1.85
C ILE A 101 12.84 4.70 3.21
N ARG A 102 11.80 4.23 3.91
CA ARG A 102 11.39 4.74 5.22
C ARG A 102 12.31 4.27 6.35
N GLN A 103 12.95 3.12 6.22
CA GLN A 103 13.92 2.68 7.23
C GLN A 103 15.19 3.53 7.11
N PRO A 104 15.62 4.20 8.19
CA PRO A 104 16.96 4.76 8.24
C PRO A 104 17.93 3.58 8.10
N ASN A 105 18.84 3.65 7.14
CA ASN A 105 19.95 2.71 7.03
C ASN A 105 20.64 2.64 8.41
N PRO A 106 20.89 1.44 8.99
CA PRO A 106 21.52 1.30 10.30
C PRO A 106 22.92 1.92 10.35
#